data_AF-A0A524N057-F1
#
_entry.id   AF-A0A524N057-F1
#
_cell.length_a   1.000
_cell.length_b   1.000
_cell.length_c   1.000
_cell.angle_alpha   90.00
_cell.angle_beta   90.00
_cell.angle_gamma   90.00
#
_symmetry.space_group_name_H-M   'P 1'
#
loop_
_entity.id
_entity.type
_entity.pdbx_description
1 polymer ?
#
loop_
_entity_poly.entity_id
_entity_poly.type
_entity_poly.pdbx_seq_one_letter_code
_entity_poly.pdbx_strand_id
1 'polypeptide(L)'
;MSEDWIEEYEALDKEIITIGERSRERHREIFLRGVDHPVLIEALENVLAYWRYNVRAALTQFSYEAVGGRGPVPSVFTEFCSVAGAGVGIHDDIIDRTFQKRGRKTIPALYGLPVA
;
A
#
# COMPACT_ATOMS: atom_id res chain seq x y z
N MET A 1 -17.81 -22.97 9.45
CA MET A 1 -16.81 -22.22 10.26
C MET A 1 -17.48 -21.90 11.58
N SER A 2 -16.78 -21.99 12.72
CA SER A 2 -17.37 -21.64 14.02
C SER A 2 -17.47 -20.12 14.18
N GLU A 3 -18.36 -19.66 15.06
CA GLU A 3 -18.55 -18.23 15.36
C GLU A 3 -17.26 -17.59 15.92
N ASP A 4 -16.49 -18.33 16.74
CA ASP A 4 -15.18 -17.89 17.25
C ASP A 4 -14.19 -17.50 16.14
N TRP A 5 -14.19 -18.23 15.02
CA TRP A 5 -13.30 -17.94 13.88
C TRP A 5 -13.71 -16.67 13.12
N ILE A 6 -14.99 -16.31 13.15
CA ILE A 6 -15.50 -15.10 12.51
C ILE A 6 -15.10 -13.88 13.36
N GLU A 7 -15.26 -13.96 14.68
CA GLU A 7 -14.88 -12.87 15.60
C GLU A 7 -13.36 -12.61 15.60
N GLU A 8 -12.53 -13.66 15.63
CA GLU A 8 -11.07 -13.51 15.53
C GLU A 8 -10.65 -12.87 14.20
N TYR A 9 -11.29 -13.25 13.09
CA TYR A 9 -11.00 -12.69 11.78
C TYR A 9 -11.43 -11.22 11.68
N GLU A 10 -12.60 -10.86 12.23
CA GLU A 10 -13.07 -9.47 12.27
C GLU A 10 -12.17 -8.58 13.14
N ALA A 11 -11.66 -9.10 14.26
CA ALA A 11 -10.69 -8.38 15.09
C ALA A 11 -9.37 -8.16 14.35
N LEU A 12 -8.87 -9.18 13.64
CA LEU A 12 -7.68 -9.08 12.81
C LEU A 12 -7.84 -8.07 11.66
N ASP A 13 -8.99 -8.09 10.98
CA ASP A 13 -9.29 -7.16 9.88
C ASP A 13 -9.32 -5.70 10.36
N LYS A 14 -9.94 -5.42 11.53
CA LYS A 14 -9.93 -4.09 12.16
C LYS A 14 -8.53 -3.61 12.50
N GLU A 15 -7.67 -4.49 13.01
CA GLU A 15 -6.28 -4.15 13.34
C GLU A 15 -5.47 -3.86 12.06
N ILE A 16 -5.66 -4.66 11.00
CA ILE A 16 -5.06 -4.44 9.67
C ILE A 16 -5.47 -3.08 9.11
N ILE A 17 -6.75 -2.72 9.18
CA ILE A 17 -7.26 -1.42 8.72
C ILE A 17 -6.60 -0.29 9.51
N THR A 18 -6.56 -0.40 10.84
CA THR A 18 -5.97 0.61 11.73
C THR A 18 -4.48 0.82 11.45
N ILE A 19 -3.72 -0.27 11.28
CA ILE A 19 -2.30 -0.22 10.90
C ILE A 19 -2.13 0.40 9.51
N GLY A 20 -3.00 0.05 8.57
CA GLY A 20 -3.01 0.60 7.21
C GLY A 20 -3.24 2.11 7.19
N GLU A 21 -4.20 2.61 7.97
CA GLU A 21 -4.52 4.04 8.08
C GLU A 21 -3.37 4.83 8.70
N ARG A 22 -2.76 4.35 9.80
CA ARG A 22 -1.57 5.00 10.41
C ARG A 22 -0.39 5.04 9.44
N SER A 23 -0.17 3.97 8.71
CA SER A 23 0.94 3.86 7.76
C SER A 23 0.75 4.77 6.56
N ARG A 24 -0.49 5.04 6.14
CA ARG A 24 -0.81 5.88 4.99
C ARG A 24 -0.30 7.31 5.14
N GLU A 25 -0.47 7.94 6.30
CA GLU A 25 -0.02 9.32 6.52
C GLU A 25 1.50 9.41 6.37
N ARG A 26 2.22 8.47 7.01
CA ARG A 26 3.67 8.40 6.91
C ARG A 26 4.15 8.14 5.48
N HIS A 27 3.49 7.23 4.76
CA HIS A 27 3.79 6.98 3.36
C HIS A 27 3.56 8.22 2.50
N ARG A 28 2.47 8.97 2.74
CA ARG A 28 2.17 10.20 2.00
C ARG A 28 3.31 11.21 2.09
N GLU A 29 3.84 11.45 3.28
CA GLU A 29 4.99 12.35 3.48
C GLU A 29 6.22 11.93 2.67
N ILE A 30 6.43 10.63 2.49
CA ILE A 30 7.61 10.09 1.81
C ILE A 30 7.42 10.07 0.30
N PHE A 31 6.27 9.60 -0.19
CA PHE A 31 5.95 9.58 -1.60
C PHE A 31 6.01 10.98 -2.21
N LEU A 32 5.60 12.00 -1.45
CA LEU A 32 5.58 13.38 -1.91
C LEU A 32 6.89 14.14 -1.64
N ARG A 33 7.87 13.55 -0.93
CA ARG A 33 9.11 14.24 -0.56
C ARG A 33 9.92 14.58 -1.81
N GLY A 34 10.10 15.88 -2.07
CA GLY A 34 10.87 16.38 -3.21
C GLY A 34 10.15 16.24 -4.56
N VAL A 35 8.84 15.99 -4.55
CA VAL A 35 8.00 15.92 -5.74
C VAL A 35 7.24 17.23 -5.88
N ASP A 36 7.65 18.07 -6.84
CA ASP A 36 6.99 19.35 -7.11
C ASP A 36 6.08 19.30 -8.35
N HIS A 37 6.10 18.21 -9.12
CA HIS A 37 5.33 18.08 -10.34
C HIS A 37 3.85 17.76 -10.04
N PRO A 38 2.89 18.65 -10.35
CA PRO A 38 1.51 18.55 -9.86
C PRO A 38 0.79 17.27 -10.32
N VAL A 39 1.01 16.84 -11.56
CA VAL A 39 0.42 15.59 -12.08
C VAL A 39 1.01 14.36 -11.37
N LEU A 40 2.29 14.42 -10.97
CA LEU A 40 2.94 13.31 -10.28
C LEU A 40 2.42 13.21 -8.84
N ILE A 41 2.21 14.35 -8.18
CA ILE A 41 1.54 14.43 -6.86
C ILE A 41 0.15 13.79 -6.95
N GLU A 42 -0.66 14.17 -7.93
CA GLU A 42 -2.00 13.63 -8.12
C GLU A 42 -2.00 12.10 -8.37
N ALA A 43 -1.06 11.61 -9.19
CA ALA A 43 -0.91 10.18 -9.45
C ALA A 43 -0.55 9.40 -8.17
N LEU A 44 0.39 9.94 -7.37
CA LEU A 44 0.81 9.33 -6.11
C LEU A 44 -0.30 9.32 -5.05
N GLU A 45 -1.07 10.40 -4.96
CA GLU A 45 -2.26 10.47 -4.10
C GLU A 45 -3.32 9.43 -4.50
N ASN A 46 -3.53 9.24 -5.80
CA ASN A 46 -4.41 8.18 -6.30
C ASN A 46 -3.92 6.80 -5.88
N VAL A 47 -2.64 6.49 -6.04
CA VAL A 47 -2.03 5.23 -5.58
C VAL A 47 -2.32 5.00 -4.10
N LEU A 48 -2.05 5.98 -3.24
CA LEU A 48 -2.33 5.89 -1.81
C LEU A 48 -3.82 5.66 -1.50
N ALA A 49 -4.72 6.20 -2.33
CA ALA A 49 -6.15 6.15 -2.09
C ALA A 49 -6.79 4.77 -2.39
N TYR A 50 -6.34 4.03 -3.41
CA TYR A 50 -6.85 2.67 -3.67
C TYR A 50 -6.02 1.56 -3.00
N TRP A 51 -4.83 1.89 -2.51
CA TRP A 51 -3.97 1.00 -1.71
C TRP A 51 -4.20 1.10 -0.19
N ARG A 52 -5.35 1.67 0.19
CA ARG A 52 -5.76 2.05 1.55
C ARG A 52 -5.60 0.97 2.63
N TYR A 53 -5.66 -0.32 2.25
CA TYR A 53 -5.71 -1.45 3.19
C TYR A 53 -4.49 -2.36 3.07
N ASN A 54 -3.29 -1.79 2.99
CA ASN A 54 -2.11 -2.61 2.84
C ASN A 54 -1.71 -3.25 4.18
N VAL A 55 -1.93 -4.57 4.27
CA VAL A 55 -1.37 -5.52 5.24
C VAL A 55 0.18 -5.41 5.33
N ARG A 56 0.81 -4.67 4.43
CA ARG A 56 2.25 -4.50 4.31
C ARG A 56 2.93 -4.06 5.58
N ALA A 57 2.39 -3.11 6.34
CA ALA A 57 3.07 -2.71 7.57
C ALA A 57 3.08 -3.84 8.62
N ALA A 58 1.98 -4.59 8.76
CA ALA A 58 1.94 -5.77 9.63
C ALA A 58 2.82 -6.91 9.10
N LEU A 59 2.80 -7.19 7.80
CA LEU A 59 3.65 -8.21 7.18
C LEU A 59 5.15 -7.84 7.25
N THR A 60 5.47 -6.57 7.09
CA THR A 60 6.82 -6.01 7.24
C THR A 60 7.28 -6.14 8.68
N GLN A 61 6.44 -5.81 9.67
CA GLN A 61 6.73 -6.00 11.09
C GLN A 61 6.95 -7.49 11.40
N PHE A 62 6.04 -8.36 10.96
CA PHE A 62 6.15 -9.81 11.10
C PHE A 62 7.46 -10.35 10.51
N SER A 63 7.81 -9.91 9.29
CA SER A 63 9.04 -10.32 8.62
C SER A 63 10.29 -9.83 9.35
N TYR A 64 10.25 -8.62 9.92
CA TYR A 64 11.34 -8.06 10.72
C TYR A 64 11.55 -8.86 12.02
N GLU A 65 10.48 -9.21 12.71
CA GLU A 65 10.54 -10.03 13.92
C GLU A 65 11.04 -11.45 13.63
N ALA A 66 10.62 -12.05 12.51
CA ALA A 66 11.01 -13.40 12.12
C ALA A 66 12.54 -13.57 11.94
N VAL A 67 13.26 -12.50 11.62
CA VAL A 67 14.73 -12.50 11.49
C VAL A 67 15.46 -12.01 12.76
N GLY A 68 14.74 -11.91 13.89
CA GLY A 68 15.31 -11.50 15.18
C GLY A 68 15.27 -9.99 15.43
N GLY A 69 14.55 -9.22 14.61
CA GLY A 69 14.26 -7.82 14.88
C GLY A 69 13.53 -7.64 16.21
N ARG A 70 13.85 -6.55 16.93
CA ARG A 70 13.19 -6.19 18.18
C ARG A 70 12.60 -4.80 18.09
N GLY A 71 11.43 -4.63 18.71
CA GLY A 71 10.71 -3.36 18.72
C GLY A 71 10.04 -3.03 17.38
N PRO A 72 9.63 -1.76 17.18
CA PRO A 72 9.04 -1.33 15.93
C PRO A 72 10.03 -1.45 14.78
N VAL A 73 9.57 -1.94 13.63
CA VAL A 73 10.41 -2.01 12.43
C VAL A 73 10.93 -0.61 12.06
N PRO A 74 12.20 -0.49 11.64
CA PRO A 74 12.74 0.79 11.20
C PRO A 74 11.90 1.39 10.08
N SER A 75 11.61 2.69 10.15
CA SER A 75 10.71 3.32 9.19
C SER A 75 11.19 3.13 7.76
N VAL A 76 12.48 3.37 7.49
CA VAL A 76 13.10 3.18 6.17
C VAL A 76 12.79 1.82 5.52
N PHE A 77 12.65 0.76 6.31
CA PHE A 77 12.34 -0.57 5.79
C PHE A 77 10.87 -0.71 5.39
N THR A 78 9.95 -0.22 6.23
CA THR A 78 8.52 -0.12 5.88
C THR A 78 8.30 0.76 4.66
N GLU A 79 9.04 1.85 4.56
CA GLU A 79 8.97 2.78 3.45
C GLU A 79 9.41 2.10 2.15
N PHE A 80 10.56 1.40 2.18
CA PHE A 80 11.05 0.60 1.07
C PHE A 80 10.02 -0.43 0.60
N CYS A 81 9.50 -1.25 1.52
CA CYS A 81 8.51 -2.28 1.18
C CYS A 81 7.23 -1.68 0.57
N SER A 82 6.79 -0.53 1.08
CA SER A 82 5.59 0.15 0.58
C SER A 82 5.79 0.73 -0.80
N VAL A 83 6.88 1.46 -1.06
CA VAL A 83 7.21 2.02 -2.38
C VAL A 83 7.45 0.91 -3.39
N ALA A 84 8.29 -0.07 -3.05
CA ALA A 84 8.65 -1.16 -3.96
C ALA A 84 7.41 -1.92 -4.40
N GLY A 85 6.57 -2.35 -3.46
CA GLY A 85 5.39 -3.09 -3.86
C GLY A 85 4.32 -2.21 -4.52
N ALA A 86 4.29 -0.88 -4.31
CA ALA A 86 3.41 0.03 -5.03
C ALA A 86 3.82 0.11 -6.50
N GLY A 87 5.12 0.23 -6.77
CA GLY A 87 5.69 0.10 -8.11
C GLY A 87 5.29 -1.23 -8.76
N VAL A 88 5.48 -2.36 -8.06
CA VAL A 88 5.07 -3.67 -8.59
C VAL A 88 3.61 -3.71 -9.01
N GLY A 89 2.70 -3.19 -8.18
CA GLY A 89 1.27 -3.23 -8.52
C GLY A 89 0.85 -2.26 -9.64
N ILE A 90 1.57 -1.15 -9.83
CA ILE A 90 1.37 -0.29 -11.00
C ILE A 90 1.85 -1.01 -12.27
N HIS A 91 3.00 -1.69 -12.20
CA HIS A 91 3.51 -2.49 -13.32
C HIS A 91 2.55 -3.63 -13.68
N ASP A 92 2.01 -4.33 -12.67
CA ASP A 92 0.95 -5.33 -12.81
C ASP A 92 -0.28 -4.74 -13.53
N ASP A 93 -0.76 -3.56 -13.10
CA ASP A 93 -1.88 -2.88 -13.76
C ASP A 93 -1.60 -2.57 -15.24
N ILE A 94 -0.38 -2.18 -15.59
CA ILE A 94 0.03 -1.87 -16.97
C ILE A 94 0.09 -3.15 -17.81
N ILE A 95 0.74 -4.20 -17.31
CA ILE A 95 0.92 -5.47 -18.01
C ILE A 95 -0.44 -6.13 -18.28
N ASP A 96 -1.30 -6.17 -17.25
CA ASP A 96 -2.60 -6.83 -17.32
C ASP A 96 -3.70 -5.95 -17.91
N ARG A 97 -3.38 -4.68 -18.22
CA ARG A 97 -4.35 -3.67 -18.67
C ARG A 97 -5.51 -3.51 -17.69
N THR A 98 -5.20 -3.56 -16.40
CA THR A 98 -6.19 -3.38 -15.35
C THR A 98 -6.51 -1.90 -15.18
N PHE A 99 -7.74 -1.51 -15.51
CA PHE A 99 -8.20 -0.13 -15.43
C PHE A 99 -8.99 0.20 -14.15
N GLN A 100 -9.34 -0.81 -13.35
CA GLN A 100 -10.12 -0.63 -12.12
C GLN A 100 -9.73 -1.65 -11.05
N LYS A 101 -9.50 -1.18 -9.82
CA LYS A 101 -9.28 -2.02 -8.63
C LYS A 101 -10.11 -1.47 -7.47
N ARG A 102 -10.88 -2.34 -6.81
CA ARG A 102 -11.71 -1.99 -5.62
C ARG A 102 -12.60 -0.74 -5.84
N GLY A 103 -13.25 -0.67 -7.00
CA GLY A 103 -14.13 0.43 -7.39
C GLY A 103 -13.41 1.74 -7.77
N ARG A 104 -12.07 1.78 -7.80
CA ARG A 104 -11.27 2.96 -8.13
C ARG A 104 -10.52 2.77 -9.45
N LYS A 105 -10.32 3.87 -10.19
CA LYS A 105 -9.48 3.89 -11.40
C LYS A 105 -8.02 3.66 -11.03
N THR A 106 -7.32 2.84 -11.80
CA THR A 106 -5.87 2.62 -11.68
C THR A 106 -5.07 3.69 -12.42
N ILE A 107 -3.74 3.67 -12.30
CA ILE A 107 -2.85 4.59 -13.04
C ILE A 107 -3.06 4.51 -14.56
N PRO A 108 -3.11 3.31 -15.20
CA PRO A 108 -3.43 3.19 -16.62
C PRO A 108 -4.77 3.80 -17.03
N ALA A 109 -5.78 3.76 -16.15
CA ALA A 109 -7.11 4.31 -16.44
C ALA A 109 -7.16 5.83 -16.36
N LEU A 110 -6.26 6.44 -15.60
CA LEU A 110 -6.17 7.88 -15.42
C LEU A 110 -5.27 8.53 -16.47
N TYR A 111 -4.15 7.87 -16.80
CA TYR A 111 -3.08 8.48 -17.59
C TYR A 111 -2.78 7.75 -18.90
N GLY A 112 -3.47 6.65 -19.18
CA GLY A 112 -3.24 5.81 -20.35
C GLY A 112 -2.10 4.81 -20.15
N LEU A 113 -1.90 3.96 -21.15
CA LEU A 113 -0.78 3.02 -21.21
C LEU A 113 0.44 3.69 -21.85
N PRO A 114 1.66 3.24 -21.54
CA PRO A 114 2.86 3.67 -22.26
C PRO A 114 2.67 3.45 -23.77
N VAL A 115 3.00 4.47 -24.56
CA VAL A 115 3.06 4.34 -26.01
C VAL A 115 4.38 3.63 -26.33
N ALA A 116 4.28 2.48 -27.01
CA ALA A 116 5.42 1.68 -27.44
C ALA A 116 6.19 2.34 -28.58
#